data_AF-A0AAP4F9L7-F1
#
_entry.id   AF-A0AAP4F9L7-F1
#
_cell.length_a   1.000
_cell.length_b   1.000
_cell.length_c   1.000
_cell.angle_alpha   90.00
_cell.angle_beta   90.00
_cell.angle_gamma   90.00
#
_symmetry.space_group_name_H-M   'P 1'
#
loop_
_entity.id
_entity.type
_entity.pdbx_description
1 polymer ?
#
loop_
_entity_poly.entity_id
_entity_poly.type
_entity_poly.pdbx_seq_one_letter_code
_entity_poly.pdbx_strand_id
1 'polypeptide(L)'
;MALSSADEKLLEAKADELAWTLTDALEYFADNDFVLETVIAQSARGNSIVIQFAQKEDLPKVVKLKSRGWPVLGLGMKINCTWDSQGKHLAVEKSSIRVMPYGSDAEAPLFRVEYVKEQDSHRPSSHIHVHAHRDEFTHLMGFASKIRHGLAEKVCPQLSGCA
;
A
#
# COMPACT_ATOMS: atom_id res chain seq x y z
N MET A 1 -0.12 15.66 -25.06
CA MET A 1 1.03 16.58 -25.18
C MET A 1 2.16 15.90 -24.42
N ALA A 2 3.30 15.60 -25.04
CA ALA A 2 4.42 14.99 -24.32
C ALA A 2 4.93 15.98 -23.27
N LEU A 3 5.16 15.51 -22.04
CA LEU A 3 5.74 16.34 -20.98
C LEU A 3 7.15 16.76 -21.39
N SER A 4 7.56 17.98 -21.05
CA SER A 4 8.96 18.36 -21.24
C SER A 4 9.83 17.62 -20.22
N SER A 5 11.11 17.38 -20.56
CA SER A 5 12.06 16.73 -19.65
C SER A 5 12.21 17.46 -18.30
N ALA A 6 11.97 18.77 -18.26
CA ALA A 6 11.98 19.56 -17.01
C ALA A 6 10.72 19.30 -16.16
N ASP A 7 9.54 19.22 -16.78
CA ASP A 7 8.27 18.95 -16.09
C ASP A 7 8.23 17.52 -15.52
N GLU A 8 8.88 16.57 -16.18
CA GLU A 8 9.02 15.20 -15.70
C GLU A 8 9.87 15.13 -14.44
N LYS A 9 11.04 15.79 -14.43
CA LYS A 9 11.90 15.86 -13.24
C LYS A 9 11.21 16.54 -12.07
N LEU A 10 10.43 17.59 -12.34
CA LEU A 10 9.67 18.27 -11.30
C LEU A 10 8.55 17.37 -10.73
N LEU A 11 7.86 16.62 -11.59
CA LEU A 11 6.84 15.66 -11.18
C LEU A 11 7.43 14.53 -10.33
N GLU A 12 8.58 14.00 -10.75
CA GLU A 12 9.35 12.99 -10.02
C GLU A 12 9.73 13.50 -8.62
N ALA A 13 10.31 14.70 -8.52
CA ALA A 13 10.66 15.32 -7.24
C ALA A 13 9.43 15.51 -6.32
N LYS A 14 8.26 15.83 -6.89
CA LYS A 14 7.00 15.93 -6.11
C LYS A 14 6.47 14.57 -5.69
N ALA A 15 6.64 13.55 -6.51
CA ALA A 15 6.29 12.18 -6.15
C ALA A 15 7.22 11.63 -5.06
N ASP A 16 8.51 11.99 -5.09
CA ASP A 16 9.48 11.66 -4.05
C ASP A 16 9.11 12.31 -2.71
N GLU A 17 8.67 13.57 -2.70
CA GLU A 17 8.16 14.26 -1.50
C GLU A 17 6.96 13.52 -0.89
N LEU A 18 6.03 13.06 -1.74
CA LEU A 18 4.90 12.23 -1.29
C LEU A 18 5.37 10.86 -0.79
N ALA A 19 6.30 10.20 -1.49
CA ALA A 19 6.85 8.91 -1.08
C ALA A 19 7.56 9.01 0.28
N TRP A 20 8.29 10.10 0.54
CA TRP A 20 8.93 10.36 1.83
C TRP A 20 7.90 10.51 2.95
N THR A 21 6.82 11.26 2.70
CA THR A 21 5.72 11.41 3.66
C THR A 21 5.05 10.06 3.98
N LEU A 22 4.89 9.20 2.98
CA LEU A 22 4.35 7.85 3.16
C LEU A 22 5.31 6.95 3.92
N THR A 23 6.61 7.04 3.66
CA THR A 23 7.63 6.29 4.41
C THR A 23 7.60 6.66 5.88
N ASP A 24 7.65 7.95 6.22
CA ASP A 24 7.58 8.43 7.62
C ASP A 24 6.33 7.92 8.35
N ALA A 25 5.18 7.94 7.67
CA ALA A 25 3.94 7.40 8.23
C ALA A 25 4.00 5.87 8.46
N LEU A 26 4.72 5.12 7.63
CA LEU A 26 4.84 3.66 7.75
C LEU A 26 5.86 3.21 8.78
N GLU A 27 6.95 3.94 8.97
CA GLU A 27 8.01 3.61 9.95
C GLU A 27 7.46 3.56 11.39
N TYR A 28 6.34 4.23 11.67
CA TYR A 28 5.66 4.13 12.97
C TYR A 28 5.05 2.73 13.22
N PHE A 29 4.68 2.02 12.16
CA PHE A 29 3.94 0.75 12.24
C PHE A 29 4.71 -0.46 11.71
N ALA A 30 5.76 -0.25 10.91
CA ALA A 30 6.53 -1.29 10.26
C ALA A 30 7.98 -1.33 10.76
N ASP A 31 8.69 -2.41 10.46
CA ASP A 31 10.15 -2.37 10.53
C ASP A 31 10.69 -1.56 9.36
N ASN A 32 11.90 -1.03 9.46
CA ASN A 32 12.57 -0.31 8.37
C ASN A 32 13.12 -1.27 7.29
N ASP A 33 12.40 -2.35 7.00
CA ASP A 33 12.76 -3.40 6.04
C ASP A 33 12.09 -3.21 4.68
N PHE A 34 11.55 -2.02 4.40
CA PHE A 34 10.91 -1.68 3.13
C PHE A 34 11.50 -0.42 2.52
N VAL A 35 11.31 -0.26 1.22
CA VAL A 35 11.65 0.96 0.49
C VAL A 35 10.49 1.32 -0.41
N LEU A 36 9.98 2.55 -0.30
CA LEU A 36 9.12 3.13 -1.31
C LEU A 36 9.97 3.72 -2.42
N GLU A 37 9.72 3.30 -3.65
CA GLU A 37 10.38 3.82 -4.85
C GLU A 37 9.37 4.57 -5.73
N THR A 38 9.90 5.53 -6.47
CA THR A 38 9.23 6.20 -7.58
C THR A 38 9.74 5.61 -8.89
N VAL A 39 8.82 5.22 -9.77
CA VAL A 39 9.15 4.62 -11.06
C VAL A 39 8.39 5.34 -12.15
N ILE A 40 9.09 5.74 -13.22
CA ILE A 40 8.46 6.31 -14.40
C ILE A 40 7.68 5.20 -15.12
N ALA A 41 6.41 5.43 -15.39
CA ALA A 41 5.54 4.54 -16.14
C ALA A 41 4.74 5.31 -17.19
N GLN A 42 4.27 4.60 -18.21
CA GLN A 42 3.35 5.17 -19.19
C GLN A 42 1.89 5.07 -18.72
N SER A 43 1.16 6.16 -18.89
CA SER A 43 -0.30 6.26 -18.74
C SER A 43 -0.93 6.71 -20.06
N ALA A 44 -2.25 6.57 -20.17
CA ALA A 44 -3.04 7.04 -21.31
C ALA A 44 -2.84 8.54 -21.63
N ARG A 45 -2.39 9.34 -20.66
CA ARG A 45 -2.13 10.78 -20.83
C ARG A 45 -0.67 11.16 -21.05
N GLY A 46 0.24 10.17 -21.11
CA GLY A 46 1.68 10.39 -21.21
C GLY A 46 2.43 9.79 -20.01
N ASN A 47 3.57 10.36 -19.67
CA ASN A 47 4.38 9.86 -18.55
C ASN A 47 3.67 10.10 -17.21
N SER A 48 3.79 9.11 -16.33
CA SER A 48 3.27 9.09 -14.97
C SER A 48 4.37 8.58 -14.04
N ILE A 49 4.31 8.98 -12.77
CA ILE A 49 5.20 8.46 -11.74
C ILE A 49 4.40 7.51 -10.86
N VAL A 50 4.93 6.33 -10.64
CA VAL A 50 4.31 5.31 -9.79
C VAL A 50 5.10 5.24 -8.48
N ILE A 51 4.42 5.47 -7.37
CA ILE A 51 4.94 5.18 -6.03
C ILE A 51 4.52 3.77 -5.65
N GLN A 52 5.46 2.92 -5.30
CA GLN A 52 5.24 1.52 -4.91
C GLN A 52 6.36 1.02 -3.99
N PHE A 53 6.15 -0.13 -3.34
CA PHE A 53 7.26 -0.81 -2.66
C PHE A 53 8.23 -1.39 -3.68
N ALA A 54 9.53 -1.25 -3.40
CA ALA A 54 10.61 -1.70 -4.26
C ALA A 54 10.54 -3.21 -4.49
N GLN A 55 10.56 -3.62 -5.76
CA GLN A 55 10.43 -5.01 -6.18
C GLN A 55 11.80 -5.71 -6.24
N LYS A 56 12.56 -5.67 -5.14
CA LYS A 56 13.87 -6.33 -5.02
C LYS A 56 13.73 -7.66 -4.32
N GLU A 57 14.58 -8.64 -4.63
CA GLU A 57 14.49 -10.01 -4.07
C GLU A 57 14.55 -10.02 -2.54
N ASP A 58 15.36 -9.13 -1.96
CA ASP A 58 15.54 -9.00 -0.50
C ASP A 58 14.51 -8.10 0.19
N LEU A 59 13.58 -7.49 -0.54
CA LEU A 59 12.59 -6.56 0.01
C LEU A 59 11.17 -7.12 -0.05
N PRO A 60 10.36 -6.87 0.99
CA PRO A 60 9.00 -7.34 1.03
C PRO A 60 8.12 -6.58 0.02
N LYS A 61 7.34 -7.33 -0.76
CA LYS A 61 6.30 -6.76 -1.66
C LYS A 61 5.10 -6.20 -0.89
N VAL A 62 4.93 -6.66 0.34
CA VAL A 62 3.89 -6.27 1.28
C VAL A 62 4.56 -5.99 2.62
N VAL A 63 4.42 -4.77 3.11
CA VAL A 63 5.03 -4.34 4.37
C VAL A 63 4.25 -4.88 5.55
N LYS A 64 4.96 -5.47 6.51
CA LYS A 64 4.35 -6.02 7.73
C LYS A 64 4.07 -4.89 8.71
N LEU A 65 2.79 -4.66 9.00
CA LEU A 65 2.35 -3.72 10.02
C LEU A 65 2.23 -4.44 11.36
N LYS A 66 2.87 -3.87 12.37
CA LYS A 66 3.01 -4.46 13.70
C LYS A 66 2.14 -3.79 14.74
N SER A 67 1.74 -4.58 15.73
CA SER A 67 1.22 -4.09 16.99
C SER A 67 1.99 -4.75 18.12
N ARG A 68 2.57 -3.95 19.02
CA ARG A 68 3.41 -4.44 20.14
C ARG A 68 4.53 -5.39 19.68
N GLY A 69 5.15 -5.11 18.53
CA GLY A 69 6.23 -5.91 17.95
C GLY A 69 5.79 -7.13 17.12
N TRP A 70 4.50 -7.48 17.11
CA TRP A 70 3.97 -8.63 16.37
C TRP A 70 3.36 -8.21 15.03
N PRO A 71 3.67 -8.88 13.91
CA PRO A 71 3.02 -8.61 12.63
C PRO A 71 1.54 -8.99 12.71
N VAL A 72 0.65 -8.03 12.44
CA VAL A 72 -0.81 -8.23 12.48
C VAL A 72 -1.38 -8.16 11.06
N LEU A 73 -0.87 -7.24 10.25
CA LEU A 73 -1.38 -6.96 8.91
C LEU A 73 -0.23 -6.86 7.90
N GLY A 74 -0.57 -7.05 6.63
CA GLY A 74 0.27 -6.66 5.51
C GLY A 74 -0.29 -5.43 4.81
N LEU A 75 0.57 -4.58 4.29
CA LEU A 75 0.21 -3.45 3.47
C LEU A 75 0.88 -3.54 2.10
N GLY A 76 0.10 -3.58 1.03
CA GLY A 76 0.58 -3.36 -0.33
C GLY A 76 0.04 -2.03 -0.84
N MET A 77 0.86 -1.24 -1.53
CA MET A 77 0.38 0.01 -2.13
C MET A 77 0.93 0.24 -3.54
N LYS A 78 0.15 0.96 -4.33
CA LYS A 78 0.55 1.52 -5.62
C LYS A 78 -0.21 2.82 -5.86
N ILE A 79 0.51 3.90 -6.14
CA ILE A 79 -0.07 5.23 -6.38
C ILE A 79 0.50 5.76 -7.68
N ASN A 80 -0.35 5.98 -8.68
CA ASN A 80 0.00 6.56 -9.96
C ASN A 80 -0.27 8.06 -9.91
N CYS A 81 0.78 8.84 -10.10
CA CYS A 81 0.80 10.29 -10.05
C CYS A 81 1.04 10.87 -11.45
N THR A 82 0.39 11.99 -11.71
CA THR A 82 0.55 12.80 -12.92
C THR A 82 0.33 14.27 -12.53
N TRP A 83 0.40 15.18 -13.49
CA TRP A 83 0.01 16.56 -13.25
C TRP A 83 -1.52 16.71 -13.19
N ASP A 84 -2.00 17.66 -12.39
CA ASP A 84 -3.40 18.07 -12.43
C ASP A 84 -3.77 18.67 -13.81
N SER A 85 -5.05 18.94 -14.04
CA SER A 85 -5.52 19.45 -15.34
C SER A 85 -4.94 20.83 -15.70
N GLN A 86 -4.41 21.56 -14.71
CA GLN A 86 -3.74 22.85 -14.92
C GLN A 86 -2.21 22.75 -15.03
N GLY A 87 -1.62 21.56 -14.85
CA GLY A 87 -0.16 21.39 -14.90
C GLY A 87 0.60 22.00 -13.71
N LYS A 88 -0.06 22.22 -12.57
CA LYS A 88 0.48 22.97 -11.42
C LYS A 88 0.78 22.11 -10.21
N HIS A 89 -0.02 21.07 -9.99
CA HIS A 89 0.07 20.25 -8.78
C HIS A 89 0.14 18.77 -9.13
N LEU A 90 0.86 18.01 -8.30
CA LEU A 90 0.81 16.56 -8.36
C LEU A 90 -0.62 16.09 -8.09
N ALA A 91 -1.14 15.27 -8.99
CA ALA A 91 -2.44 14.67 -8.90
C ALA A 91 -2.30 13.15 -8.97
N VAL A 92 -2.99 12.46 -8.06
CA VAL A 92 -3.16 11.01 -8.17
C VAL A 92 -4.14 10.73 -9.31
N GLU A 93 -3.75 9.90 -10.27
CA GLU A 93 -4.64 9.39 -11.32
C GLU A 93 -5.32 8.10 -10.86
N LYS A 94 -4.58 7.23 -10.20
CA LYS A 94 -5.08 5.98 -9.65
C LYS A 94 -4.30 5.62 -8.38
N SER A 95 -4.98 5.06 -7.38
CA SER A 95 -4.29 4.40 -6.26
C SER A 95 -4.97 3.11 -5.86
N SER A 96 -4.16 2.19 -5.33
CA SER A 96 -4.59 0.92 -4.75
C SER A 96 -3.81 0.71 -3.46
N ILE A 97 -4.51 0.69 -2.34
CA ILE A 97 -3.97 0.34 -1.03
C ILE A 97 -4.67 -0.96 -0.61
N ARG A 98 -3.88 -2.00 -0.38
CA ARG A 98 -4.35 -3.36 -0.11
C ARG A 98 -3.90 -3.75 1.29
N VAL A 99 -4.86 -4.15 2.12
CA VAL A 99 -4.59 -4.65 3.46
C VAL A 99 -4.72 -6.16 3.44
N MET A 100 -3.63 -6.84 3.77
CA MET A 100 -3.50 -8.29 3.72
C MET A 100 -3.53 -8.88 5.13
N PRO A 101 -4.04 -10.11 5.28
CA PRO A 101 -3.96 -10.81 6.56
C PRO A 101 -2.51 -11.20 6.88
N TYR A 102 -2.09 -11.01 8.14
CA TYR A 102 -0.83 -11.53 8.71
C TYR A 102 0.47 -11.18 7.98
N GLY A 103 0.47 -10.14 7.14
CA GLY A 103 1.67 -9.80 6.37
C GLY A 103 1.95 -10.71 5.18
N SER A 104 0.99 -11.56 4.78
CA SER A 104 1.10 -12.47 3.63
C SER A 104 0.71 -11.77 2.33
N ASP A 105 1.45 -11.98 1.24
CA ASP A 105 1.07 -11.56 -0.11
C ASP A 105 0.39 -12.68 -0.93
N ALA A 106 0.30 -13.89 -0.36
CA ALA A 106 -0.27 -15.07 -1.02
C ALA A 106 -1.80 -15.14 -0.91
N GLU A 107 -2.38 -14.46 0.07
CA GLU A 107 -3.82 -14.47 0.33
C GLU A 107 -4.55 -13.33 -0.38
N ALA A 108 -5.88 -13.38 -0.42
CA ALA A 108 -6.66 -12.24 -0.89
C ALA A 108 -6.55 -11.08 0.11
N PRO A 109 -6.58 -9.81 -0.34
CA PRO A 109 -6.64 -8.68 0.59
C PRO A 109 -7.93 -8.74 1.42
N LEU A 110 -7.83 -8.53 2.73
CA LEU A 110 -8.97 -8.33 3.64
C LEU A 110 -9.86 -7.21 3.12
N PHE A 111 -9.23 -6.11 2.73
CA PHE A 111 -9.89 -5.05 2.00
C PHE A 111 -8.89 -4.27 1.15
N ARG A 112 -9.44 -3.51 0.20
CA ARG A 112 -8.69 -2.57 -0.62
C ARG A 112 -9.38 -1.21 -0.63
N VAL A 113 -8.60 -0.15 -0.57
CA VAL A 113 -9.04 1.22 -0.84
C VAL A 113 -8.50 1.59 -2.20
N GLU A 114 -9.40 1.88 -3.13
CA GLU A 114 -9.07 2.16 -4.51
C GLU A 114 -9.57 3.55 -4.88
N TYR A 115 -8.78 4.25 -5.70
CA TYR A 115 -9.17 5.54 -6.27
C TYR A 115 -8.84 5.57 -7.76
N VAL A 116 -9.74 6.16 -8.55
CA VAL A 116 -9.58 6.40 -9.98
C VAL A 116 -10.12 7.80 -10.29
N LYS A 117 -9.25 8.71 -10.75
CA LYS A 117 -9.58 10.10 -11.02
C LYS A 117 -10.64 10.25 -12.12
N GLU A 118 -10.42 9.61 -13.27
CA GLU A 118 -11.37 9.57 -14.38
C GLU A 118 -12.18 8.28 -14.34
N GLN A 119 -13.02 8.18 -13.31
CA GLN A 119 -13.99 7.11 -13.20
C GLN A 119 -15.19 7.40 -14.10
N ASP A 120 -15.85 6.34 -14.60
CA ASP A 120 -17.15 6.47 -15.25
C ASP A 120 -18.14 7.26 -14.36
N SER A 121 -18.93 8.15 -14.98
CA SER A 121 -19.84 9.05 -14.25
C SER A 121 -20.88 8.35 -13.37
N HIS A 122 -21.15 7.06 -13.59
CA HIS A 122 -22.09 6.26 -12.79
C HIS A 122 -21.41 5.55 -11.61
N ARG A 123 -20.11 5.72 -11.42
CA ARG A 123 -19.33 5.06 -10.37
C ARG A 123 -18.54 6.08 -9.55
N PRO A 124 -18.44 5.89 -8.22
CA PRO A 124 -17.62 6.76 -7.40
C PRO A 124 -16.13 6.58 -7.73
N SER A 125 -15.39 7.69 -7.79
CA SER A 125 -13.94 7.68 -7.99
C SER A 125 -13.19 6.95 -6.89
N SER A 126 -13.67 7.00 -5.64
CA SER A 126 -13.10 6.27 -4.51
C SER A 126 -14.07 5.18 -4.05
N HIS A 127 -13.55 3.98 -3.79
CA HIS A 127 -14.33 2.86 -3.29
C HIS A 127 -13.50 1.94 -2.40
N ILE A 128 -14.18 1.29 -1.46
CA ILE A 128 -13.58 0.31 -0.57
C ILE A 128 -14.15 -1.06 -0.94
N HIS A 129 -13.27 -1.99 -1.30
CA HIS A 129 -13.62 -3.38 -1.53
C HIS A 129 -13.28 -4.18 -0.28
N VAL A 130 -14.29 -4.64 0.45
CA VAL A 130 -14.11 -5.51 1.62
C VAL A 130 -14.31 -6.96 1.18
N HIS A 131 -13.29 -7.80 1.40
CA HIS A 131 -13.39 -9.23 1.19
C HIS A 131 -14.00 -9.87 2.44
N ALA A 132 -15.29 -10.17 2.40
CA ALA A 132 -16.04 -10.68 3.54
C ALA A 132 -15.84 -12.18 3.79
N HIS A 133 -14.60 -12.69 3.71
CA HIS A 133 -14.31 -14.03 4.19
C HIS A 133 -14.23 -13.99 5.72
N ARG A 134 -15.27 -14.52 6.38
CA ARG A 134 -15.54 -14.35 7.82
C ARG A 134 -14.36 -14.77 8.71
N ASP A 135 -13.61 -15.78 8.29
CA ASP A 135 -12.60 -16.41 9.12
C ASP A 135 -11.35 -15.54 9.26
N GLU A 136 -10.94 -14.85 8.20
CA GLU A 136 -9.74 -14.00 8.21
C GLU A 136 -9.92 -12.78 9.12
N PHE A 137 -11.06 -12.09 9.01
CA PHE A 137 -11.41 -10.97 9.91
C PHE A 137 -11.63 -11.41 11.35
N THR A 138 -12.33 -12.53 11.57
CA THR A 138 -12.59 -13.04 12.93
C THR A 138 -11.29 -13.46 13.61
N HIS A 139 -10.40 -14.13 12.88
CA HIS A 139 -9.12 -14.57 13.39
C HIS A 139 -8.20 -13.37 13.68
N LEU A 140 -8.18 -12.35 12.81
CA LEU A 140 -7.42 -11.13 13.03
C LEU A 140 -7.90 -10.35 14.27
N MET A 141 -9.21 -10.15 14.40
CA MET A 141 -9.80 -9.45 15.56
C MET A 141 -9.58 -10.24 16.86
N GLY A 142 -9.69 -11.57 16.80
CA GLY A 142 -9.36 -12.45 17.91
C GLY A 142 -7.88 -12.35 18.33
N PHE A 143 -6.97 -12.27 17.35
CA PHE A 143 -5.54 -12.09 17.59
C PHE A 143 -5.22 -10.74 18.23
N ALA A 144 -5.78 -9.64 17.72
CA ALA A 144 -5.62 -8.31 18.31
C ALA A 144 -6.10 -8.26 19.78
N SER A 145 -7.19 -8.96 20.10
CA SER A 145 -7.69 -9.09 21.47
C SER A 145 -6.76 -9.90 22.39
N LYS A 146 -6.13 -10.97 21.87
CA LYS A 146 -5.15 -11.79 22.61
C LYS A 146 -3.86 -11.02 22.90
N ILE A 147 -3.40 -10.17 21.98
CA ILE A 147 -2.26 -9.26 22.18
C ILE A 147 -2.51 -8.32 23.39
N ARG A 148 -3.78 -8.03 23.74
CA ARG A 148 -4.15 -7.16 24.86
C ARG A 148 -3.80 -7.74 26.24
N HIS A 149 -3.70 -9.07 26.38
CA HIS A 149 -3.53 -9.77 27.65
C HIS A 149 -2.23 -10.57 27.71
N GLY A 150 -1.05 -9.94 27.76
CA GLY A 150 0.22 -10.52 28.27
C GLY A 150 0.70 -11.88 27.72
N LEU A 151 0.04 -12.46 26.72
CA LEU A 151 0.24 -13.83 26.25
C LEU A 151 1.21 -13.92 25.07
N ALA A 152 1.86 -12.80 24.73
CA ALA A 152 2.84 -12.70 23.65
C ALA A 152 3.98 -13.73 23.77
N GLU A 153 4.26 -14.24 24.97
CA GLU A 153 5.32 -15.24 25.17
C GLU A 153 4.92 -16.68 24.75
N LYS A 154 3.63 -16.95 24.46
CA LYS A 154 3.16 -18.31 24.12
C LYS A 154 2.63 -18.49 22.70
N VAL A 155 2.71 -17.46 21.85
CA VAL A 155 2.15 -17.52 20.49
C VAL A 155 3.25 -17.66 19.45
N CYS A 156 3.93 -18.82 19.44
CA CYS A 156 4.52 -19.44 18.23
C CYS A 156 4.91 -20.90 18.54
N PRO A 157 4.80 -21.91 17.63
CA PRO A 157 4.35 -21.89 16.24
C PRO A 157 3.16 -22.85 16.02
N GLN A 158 1.98 -22.32 15.69
CA GLN A 158 0.89 -23.14 15.11
C GLN A 158 0.59 -22.74 13.66
N LEU A 159 1.41 -21.86 13.08
CA LEU A 159 1.23 -21.35 11.72
C LEU A 159 2.28 -21.89 10.73
N SER A 160 3.05 -22.91 11.13
CA SER A 160 3.90 -23.70 10.23
C SER A 160 3.55 -25.19 10.36
N GLY A 161 2.53 -25.64 9.64
CA GLY A 161 2.23 -27.06 9.48
C GLY A 161 0.78 -27.45 9.73
N CYS A 162 -0.05 -27.34 8.69
CA CYS A 162 -1.13 -28.28 8.42
C CYS A 162 -1.12 -28.54 6.91
N ALA A 163 -0.21 -29.42 6.50
CA ALA A 163 -0.37 -30.33 5.38
C ALA A 163 -0.46 -31.74 5.96
#